data_AF-A0A800DK86-F1
#
_entry.id   AF-A0A800DK86-F1
#
_cell.length_a   1.000
_cell.length_b   1.000
_cell.length_c   1.000
_cell.angle_alpha   90.00
_cell.angle_beta   90.00
_cell.angle_gamma   90.00
#
_symmetry.space_group_name_H-M   'P 1'
#
loop_
_entity.id
_entity.type
_entity.pdbx_description
1 polymer ?
#
loop_
_entity_poly.entity_id
_entity_poly.type
_entity_poly.pdbx_seq_one_letter_code
_entity_poly.pdbx_strand_id
1 'polypeptide(L)' 'MSWPVDTAKLARVRALMGDQGLDALVVRAPDQVLYLTNYWAMKGYAMAVFPRDGDPTLLALVPQMEEAAEV' A
#
# COMPACT_ATOMS: atom_id res chain seq x y z
N MET A 1 3.57 -14.03 11.66
CA MET A 1 2.33 -14.58 11.11
C MET A 1 1.79 -13.59 10.10
N SER A 2 1.51 -14.02 8.86
CA SER A 2 0.81 -13.17 7.90
C SER A 2 -0.68 -13.18 8.23
N TRP A 3 -1.28 -12.00 8.32
CA TRP A 3 -2.73 -11.88 8.39
C TRP A 3 -3.31 -12.16 6.99
N PRO A 4 -4.40 -12.92 6.88
CA PRO A 4 -5.03 -13.18 5.59
C PRO A 4 -5.46 -11.86 4.93
N VAL A 5 -5.31 -11.80 3.61
CA VAL A 5 -5.72 -10.64 2.81
C VAL A 5 -7.24 -10.58 2.75
N ASP A 6 -7.82 -9.44 3.13
CA ASP A 6 -9.26 -9.20 3.01
C ASP A 6 -9.59 -8.80 1.56
N THR A 7 -9.93 -9.79 0.74
CA THR A 7 -10.25 -9.61 -0.69
C THR A 7 -11.57 -8.88 -0.90
N ALA A 8 -12.54 -9.02 0.01
CA ALA A 8 -13.83 -8.34 -0.08
C ALA A 8 -13.69 -6.82 0.11
N LYS A 9 -12.85 -6.39 1.07
CA LYS A 9 -12.44 -4.99 1.26
C LYS A 9 -11.79 -4.44 -0.01
N LEU A 10 -10.81 -5.14 -0.56
CA LEU A 10 -10.06 -4.67 -1.73
C LEU A 10 -10.93 -4.62 -3.00
N ALA A 11 -11.87 -5.56 -3.18
CA ALA A 11 -12.84 -5.52 -4.27
C ALA A 11 -13.74 -4.28 -4.20
N ARG A 12 -14.17 -3.89 -3.00
CA ARG A 12 -14.96 -2.65 -2.80
C ARG A 12 -14.16 -1.40 -3.17
N VAL A 13 -12.87 -1.34 -2.82
CA VAL A 13 -11.98 -0.23 -3.22
C VAL A 13 -11.87 -0.15 -4.74
N ARG A 14 -11.63 -1.28 -5.42
CA ARG A 14 -11.52 -1.31 -6.90
C ARG A 14 -12.81 -0.90 -7.59
N ALA A 15 -13.98 -1.27 -7.07
CA ALA A 15 -15.26 -0.83 -7.59
C ALA A 15 -15.39 0.71 -7.52
N LEU A 16 -15.09 1.29 -6.36
CA LEU A 16 -15.10 2.75 -6.17
C LEU A 16 -14.08 3.47 -7.07
N MET A 17 -12.90 2.88 -7.29
CA MET A 17 -11.94 3.41 -8.26
C MET A 17 -12.51 3.40 -9.68
N GLY A 18 -13.23 2.34 -10.07
CA GLY A 18 -13.92 2.26 -11.35
C GLY A 18 -14.98 3.36 -11.51
N ASP A 19 -15.81 3.58 -10.49
CA ASP A 19 -16.84 4.62 -10.49
C ASP A 19 -16.23 6.04 -10.63
N GLN A 20 -15.02 6.24 -10.14
CA GLN A 20 -14.29 7.51 -10.17
C GLN A 20 -13.33 7.64 -11.36
N GLY A 21 -13.23 6.63 -12.23
CA GLY A 21 -12.30 6.64 -13.36
C GLY A 21 -10.81 6.64 -12.96
N LEU A 22 -10.47 6.03 -11.81
CA LEU A 22 -9.12 5.96 -11.27
C LEU A 22 -8.43 4.64 -11.65
N ASP A 23 -7.22 4.73 -12.20
CA ASP A 23 -6.43 3.55 -12.55
C ASP A 23 -5.54 3.06 -11.40
N ALA A 24 -5.15 3.94 -10.47
CA ALA A 24 -4.37 3.58 -9.30
C ALA A 24 -4.59 4.55 -8.13
N LEU A 25 -4.42 4.05 -6.91
CA LEU A 25 -4.25 4.84 -5.70
C LEU A 25 -2.78 4.80 -5.29
N VAL A 26 -2.15 5.96 -5.15
CA VAL A 26 -0.80 6.09 -4.60
C VAL A 26 -0.93 6.72 -3.22
N VAL A 27 -0.70 5.93 -2.18
CA VAL A 27 -0.96 6.33 -0.78
C VAL A 27 0.30 6.34 0.06
N ARG A 28 0.36 7.29 0.99
CA ARG A 28 1.51 7.51 1.90
C ARG A 28 1.10 7.65 3.36
N ALA A 29 -0.17 7.95 3.62
CA ALA A 29 -0.66 8.03 5.00
C ALA A 29 -0.62 6.61 5.62
N PRO A 30 -0.06 6.43 6.83
CA PRO A 30 0.16 5.11 7.41
C PRO A 30 -1.11 4.26 7.56
N ASP A 31 -2.24 4.90 7.84
CA ASP A 31 -3.57 4.30 7.90
C ASP A 31 -4.04 3.80 6.53
N GLN A 32 -3.81 4.56 5.46
CA GLN A 32 -4.13 4.15 4.09
C GLN A 32 -3.22 2.99 3.63
N VAL A 33 -1.94 3.06 3.95
CA VAL A 33 -0.98 1.97 3.66
C VAL A 33 -1.41 0.72 4.40
N LEU A 34 -1.68 0.80 5.71
CA LEU A 34 -2.20 -0.33 6.48
C LEU A 34 -3.49 -0.86 5.87
N TYR A 35 -4.44 0.04 5.55
CA TYR A 35 -5.74 -0.35 5.04
C TYR A 35 -5.64 -1.16 3.75
N LEU A 36 -4.76 -0.78 2.83
CA LEU A 36 -4.62 -1.44 1.53
C LEU A 36 -3.67 -2.64 1.54
N THR A 37 -2.75 -2.75 2.49
CA THR A 37 -1.67 -3.75 2.45
C THR A 37 -1.56 -4.64 3.68
N ASN A 38 -2.29 -4.33 4.77
CA ASN A 38 -2.12 -4.89 6.11
C ASN A 38 -0.69 -4.73 6.68
N TYR A 39 0.13 -3.86 6.08
CA TYR A 39 1.46 -3.53 6.58
C TYR A 39 1.39 -2.31 7.51
N TRP A 40 1.83 -2.47 8.76
CA TRP A 40 2.00 -1.37 9.70
C TRP A 40 3.46 -0.92 9.72
N ALA A 41 3.74 0.26 9.17
CA ALA A 41 5.10 0.78 9.10
C ALA A 41 5.61 1.15 10.50
N MET A 42 6.73 0.55 10.92
CA MET A 42 7.34 0.83 12.23
C MET A 42 7.97 2.24 12.30
N LYS A 43 8.53 2.74 11.19
CA LYS A 43 9.17 4.08 11.10
C LYS A 43 8.29 5.12 10.38
N GLY A 44 7.02 4.81 10.12
CA GLY A 44 6.06 5.72 9.49
C GLY A 44 6.31 6.05 8.02
N TYR A 45 7.35 5.49 7.39
CA TYR A 45 7.66 5.72 5.98
C TYR A 45 7.43 4.44 5.17
N ALA A 46 6.30 4.42 4.49
CA ALA A 46 5.98 3.45 3.46
C ALA A 46 5.03 4.13 2.44
N MET A 47 4.96 3.57 1.25
CA MET A 47 4.03 3.98 0.21
C MET A 47 3.43 2.72 -0.42
N ALA A 48 2.18 2.77 -0.82
CA ALA A 48 1.58 1.70 -1.60
C ALA A 48 1.04 2.26 -2.91
N VAL A 49 1.29 1.53 -4.00
CA VAL A 49 0.64 1.70 -5.28
C VAL A 49 -0.39 0.59 -5.40
N PHE A 50 -1.67 0.95 -5.33
CA PHE A 50 -2.79 0.04 -5.43
C PHE A 50 -3.50 0.24 -6.77
N PRO A 51 -3.23 -0.61 -7.78
CA PRO A 51 -3.82 -0.46 -9.09
C PRO A 51 -5.28 -0.94 -9.10
N ARG A 52 -6.07 -0.49 -10.08
CA ARG A 52 -7.45 -0.97 -10.29
C ARG A 52 -7.48 -2.43 -10.74
N ASP A 53 -6.46 -2.86 -11.48
CA ASP A 53 -6.27 -4.25 -11.94
C ASP A 53 -4.86 -4.75 -11.58
N GLY A 54 -4.73 -6.04 -11.29
CA GLY A 54 -3.47 -6.66 -10.86
C GLY A 54 -3.07 -6.39 -9.40
N ASP A 55 -1.82 -6.73 -9.06
CA ASP A 55 -1.36 -6.79 -7.67
C ASP A 55 -0.84 -5.44 -7.12
N PRO A 56 -1.12 -5.10 -5.84
CA PRO A 56 -0.57 -3.92 -5.20
C PRO A 56 0.94 -4.00 -4.99
N THR A 57 1.63 -2.87 -5.13
CA THR A 57 3.06 -2.73 -4.82
C THR A 57 3.25 -1.95 -3.52
N LEU A 58 3.93 -2.54 -2.55
CA LEU A 58 4.33 -1.87 -1.31
C LEU A 58 5.80 -1.45 -1.38
N LEU A 59 6.04 -0.15 -1.21
CA LEU A 59 7.36 0.40 -0.95
C LEU A 59 7.48 0.60 0.56
N ALA A 60 8.11 -0.36 1.24
CA ALA A 60 8.38 -0.28 2.67
C ALA A 60 9.84 0.09 2.91
N LEU A 61 10.09 0.95 3.90
CA LEU A 61 11.44 1.08 4.42
C LEU A 61 11.75 -0.17 5.25
N VAL A 62 12.55 -1.03 4.66
CA VAL A 62 13.34 -2.01 5.40
C VAL A 62 14.27 -1.17 6.30
N PRO A 63 14.51 -1.50 7.57
CA PRO A 63 15.25 -0.72 8.59
C PRO A 63 16.71 -0.25 8.29
N GLN A 64 17.00 0.20 7.07
CA GLN A 64 18.29 0.14 6.37
C GLN A 64 18.50 1.35 5.48
N MET A 65 18.41 2.54 6.06
CA MET A 65 18.98 3.70 5.36
C MET A 65 20.45 3.94 5.70
N GLU A 66 21.09 3.21 6.61
CA GLU A 66 22.53 3.42 6.87
C GLU A 66 23.34 3.33 5.56
N GLU A 67 22.90 2.45 4.66
CA GLU A 67 23.39 2.23 3.31
C GLU A 67 22.77 3.12 2.21
N ALA A 68 21.71 3.88 2.51
CA ALA A 68 21.14 4.86 1.56
C ALA A 68 21.88 6.21 1.58
N ALA A 69 22.78 6.41 2.56
CA ALA A 69 23.36 7.69 2.96
C ALA A 69 24.77 8.00 2.40
N GLU A 70 25.31 7.19 1.48
CA GLU A 70 26.51 7.55 0.70
C GLU A 70 26.19 8.32 -0.60
N VAL A 71 24.93 8.70 -0.81
CA VAL A 71 24.44 9.41 -1.99
C VAL A 71 24.02 10.82 -1.64
#